data_AF-A0A2E3X9W9-F1
#
_entry.id   AF-A0A2E3X9W9-F1
#
_cell.length_a   1.000
_cell.length_b   1.000
_cell.length_c   1.000
_cell.angle_alpha   90.00
_cell.angle_beta   90.00
_cell.angle_gamma   90.00
#
_symmetry.space_group_name_H-M   'P 1'
#
loop_
_entity.id
_entity.type
_entity.pdbx_description
1 polymer ?
#
loop_
_entity_poly.entity_id
_entity_poly.type
_entity_poly.pdbx_seq_one_letter_code
_entity_poly.pdbx_strand_id
1 'polypeptide(L)'
;MNKATYILIFFCLIVYSQESTNDNYIFEGNKKIEQNDFIGAEMDYRNSLSNNPNYPKGLYNLGNAQYNSSAYDEAVQQFFRTQKFSKNKLDKHSAFHNMGNVYMKKKEYDKAVESYKSALRNNPSDDETRYNYALAKSLLKKEKNNDNKGSEENNDKNNNKEKKSSDKNNEKNEKEDDEKNQKEGDGKDKEEKDQKNDNQKGKEKNNDLDNKQQSQKQAKGRLSPEQVKSLLDAMNNQEKKVQDKINAKKIKGVPLKSAKDW
;
A
#
# COMPACT_ATOMS: atom_id res chain seq x y z
N MET A 1 -2.72 -59.89 2.71
CA MET A 1 -3.01 -58.45 2.46
C MET A 1 -4.48 -58.33 2.10
N ASN A 2 -5.22 -57.40 2.74
CA ASN A 2 -6.67 -57.30 2.55
C ASN A 2 -6.97 -56.49 1.28
N LYS A 3 -8.13 -56.72 0.64
CA LYS A 3 -8.53 -55.98 -0.58
C LYS A 3 -8.51 -54.45 -0.39
N ALA A 4 -8.88 -53.97 0.81
CA ALA A 4 -8.78 -52.57 1.20
C ALA A 4 -7.34 -52.01 1.12
N THR A 5 -6.32 -52.81 1.46
CA THR A 5 -4.91 -52.39 1.39
C THR A 5 -4.48 -52.14 -0.05
N TYR A 6 -4.88 -52.99 -1.00
CA TYR A 6 -4.60 -52.81 -2.42
C TYR A 6 -5.33 -51.61 -3.02
N ILE A 7 -6.59 -51.38 -2.64
CA ILE A 7 -7.35 -50.19 -3.07
C ILE A 7 -6.67 -48.91 -2.56
N LEU A 8 -6.20 -48.89 -1.31
CA LEU A 8 -5.51 -47.73 -0.73
C LEU A 8 -4.17 -47.45 -1.43
N ILE A 9 -3.36 -48.49 -1.68
CA ILE A 9 -2.08 -48.37 -2.40
C ILE A 9 -2.32 -47.88 -3.84
N PHE A 10 -3.30 -48.43 -4.55
CA PHE A 10 -3.61 -48.02 -5.92
C PHE A 10 -4.13 -46.58 -6.00
N PHE A 11 -4.94 -46.14 -5.02
CA PHE A 11 -5.41 -44.76 -4.93
C PHE A 11 -4.24 -43.78 -4.66
N CYS A 12 -3.31 -44.13 -3.76
CA CYS A 12 -2.10 -43.34 -3.55
C CYS A 12 -1.27 -43.19 -4.84
N LEU A 13 -1.06 -44.27 -5.60
CA LEU A 13 -0.31 -44.23 -6.87
C LEU A 13 -0.94 -43.28 -7.91
N ILE A 14 -2.27 -43.21 -7.98
CA ILE A 14 -2.99 -42.27 -8.87
C ILE A 14 -2.76 -40.82 -8.42
N VAL A 15 -2.82 -40.53 -7.12
CA VAL A 15 -2.59 -39.17 -6.60
C VAL A 15 -1.14 -38.72 -6.87
N TYR A 16 -0.15 -39.59 -6.62
CA TYR A 16 1.26 -39.28 -6.91
C TYR A 16 1.53 -39.06 -8.41
N SER A 17 0.85 -39.77 -9.33
CA SER A 17 1.04 -39.57 -10.77
C SER A 17 0.43 -38.24 -11.27
N GLN A 18 -0.65 -37.78 -10.65
CA GLN A 18 -1.23 -36.46 -10.94
C GLN A 18 -0.36 -35.31 -10.41
N GLU A 19 0.31 -35.47 -9.27
CA GLU A 19 1.23 -34.45 -8.75
C GLU A 19 2.47 -34.28 -9.66
N SER A 20 3.05 -35.39 -10.16
CA SER A 20 4.22 -35.33 -11.05
C SER A 20 3.93 -34.70 -12.42
N THR A 21 2.75 -34.95 -13.00
CA THR A 21 2.34 -34.33 -14.28
C THR A 21 2.08 -32.84 -14.14
N ASN A 22 1.56 -32.38 -13.00
CA ASN A 22 1.41 -30.94 -12.71
C ASN A 22 2.77 -30.23 -12.70
N ASP A 23 3.75 -30.77 -11.99
CA ASP A 23 5.09 -30.17 -11.89
C ASP A 23 5.84 -30.17 -13.23
N ASN A 24 5.59 -31.15 -14.11
CA ASN A 24 6.15 -31.16 -15.47
C ASN A 24 5.65 -29.97 -16.32
N TYR A 25 4.35 -29.66 -16.27
CA TYR A 25 3.82 -28.47 -16.94
C TYR A 25 4.35 -27.16 -16.33
N ILE A 26 4.55 -27.10 -15.01
CA ILE A 26 5.19 -25.93 -14.38
C ILE A 26 6.65 -25.78 -14.86
N PHE A 27 7.37 -26.89 -15.02
CA PHE A 27 8.76 -26.88 -15.49
C PHE A 27 8.90 -26.38 -16.93
N GLU A 28 8.12 -26.90 -17.88
CA GLU A 28 8.15 -26.42 -19.28
C GLU A 28 7.67 -24.97 -19.38
N GLY A 29 6.67 -24.56 -18.60
CA GLY A 29 6.25 -23.17 -18.51
C GLY A 29 7.36 -22.23 -18.01
N ASN A 30 8.11 -22.64 -16.98
CA ASN A 30 9.26 -21.86 -16.48
C ASN A 30 10.35 -21.68 -17.56
N LYS A 31 10.68 -22.75 -18.27
CA LYS A 31 11.65 -22.74 -19.37
C LYS A 31 11.23 -21.83 -20.53
N LYS A 32 9.93 -21.71 -20.79
CA LYS A 32 9.39 -20.72 -21.76
C LYS A 32 9.47 -19.28 -21.23
N ILE A 33 9.31 -19.04 -19.92
CA ILE A 33 9.58 -17.72 -19.31
C ILE A 33 11.05 -17.31 -19.51
N GLU A 34 12.01 -18.22 -19.34
CA GLU A 34 13.44 -17.95 -19.62
C GLU A 34 13.70 -17.56 -21.08
N GLN A 35 12.85 -18.03 -22.01
CA GLN A 35 12.87 -17.71 -23.44
C GLN A 35 12.04 -16.45 -23.79
N ASN A 36 11.39 -15.81 -22.81
CA ASN A 36 10.41 -14.73 -22.97
C ASN A 36 9.13 -15.13 -23.74
N ASP A 37 8.85 -16.43 -23.89
CA ASP A 37 7.57 -16.94 -24.41
C ASP A 37 6.51 -16.96 -23.30
N PHE A 38 6.01 -15.78 -22.95
CA PHE A 38 4.98 -15.63 -21.92
C PHE A 38 3.65 -16.29 -22.29
N ILE A 39 3.33 -16.40 -23.59
CA ILE A 39 2.08 -16.99 -24.09
C ILE A 39 2.13 -18.52 -23.98
N GLY A 40 3.20 -19.14 -24.47
CA GLY A 40 3.39 -20.58 -24.34
C GLY A 40 3.60 -21.02 -22.89
N ALA A 41 4.19 -20.16 -22.03
CA ALA A 41 4.25 -20.39 -20.59
C ALA A 41 2.85 -20.36 -19.94
N GLU A 42 2.02 -19.38 -20.28
CA GLU A 42 0.61 -19.33 -19.83
C GLU A 42 -0.16 -20.59 -20.25
N MET A 43 0.03 -21.10 -21.48
CA MET A 43 -0.59 -22.35 -21.91
C MET A 43 -0.20 -23.54 -21.02
N ASP A 44 1.09 -23.70 -20.69
CA ASP A 44 1.53 -24.80 -19.83
C ASP A 44 1.00 -24.65 -18.39
N TYR A 45 1.00 -23.44 -17.83
CA TYR A 45 0.41 -23.21 -16.51
C TYR A 45 -1.10 -23.47 -16.49
N ARG A 46 -1.82 -23.17 -17.57
CA ARG A 46 -3.24 -23.56 -17.73
C ARG A 46 -3.44 -25.07 -17.86
N ASN A 47 -2.50 -25.80 -18.47
CA ASN A 47 -2.52 -27.26 -18.52
C ASN A 47 -2.29 -27.88 -17.13
N SER A 48 -1.36 -27.35 -16.33
CA SER A 48 -1.20 -27.70 -14.92
C SER A 48 -2.51 -27.45 -14.13
N LEU A 49 -3.09 -26.26 -14.26
CA LEU A 49 -4.33 -25.90 -13.55
C LEU A 49 -5.57 -26.66 -14.05
N SER A 50 -5.55 -27.27 -15.23
CA SER A 50 -6.62 -28.17 -15.68
C SER A 50 -6.63 -29.48 -14.88
N ASN A 51 -5.45 -29.96 -14.46
CA ASN A 51 -5.30 -31.17 -13.65
C ASN A 51 -5.44 -30.89 -12.14
N ASN A 52 -4.93 -29.75 -11.66
CA ASN A 52 -5.11 -29.30 -10.27
C ASN A 52 -5.49 -27.81 -10.21
N PRO A 53 -6.80 -27.48 -10.28
CA PRO A 53 -7.29 -26.09 -10.36
C PRO A 53 -6.86 -25.16 -9.24
N ASN A 54 -6.47 -25.70 -8.08
CA ASN A 54 -6.15 -24.92 -6.89
C ASN A 54 -4.66 -25.00 -6.51
N TYR A 55 -3.79 -25.47 -7.41
CA TYR A 55 -2.35 -25.61 -7.16
C TYR A 55 -1.67 -24.23 -7.04
N PRO A 56 -1.16 -23.82 -5.84
CA PRO A 56 -0.71 -22.44 -5.64
C PRO A 56 0.48 -22.05 -6.52
N LYS A 57 1.40 -22.97 -6.81
CA LYS A 57 2.56 -22.75 -7.68
C LYS A 57 2.12 -22.43 -9.12
N GLY A 58 1.16 -23.19 -9.66
CA GLY A 58 0.59 -22.94 -10.98
C GLY A 58 -0.20 -21.64 -11.06
N LEU A 59 -0.98 -21.30 -10.02
CA LEU A 59 -1.69 -20.03 -9.94
C LEU A 59 -0.72 -18.84 -9.88
N TYR A 60 0.36 -18.94 -9.10
CA TYR A 60 1.37 -17.90 -8.99
C TYR A 60 2.10 -17.68 -10.31
N ASN A 61 2.53 -18.76 -10.95
CA ASN A 61 3.26 -18.70 -12.21
C ASN A 61 2.38 -18.21 -13.38
N LEU A 62 1.11 -18.62 -13.44
CA LEU A 62 0.16 -18.06 -14.42
C LEU A 62 -0.04 -16.56 -14.21
N GLY A 63 -0.19 -16.11 -12.96
CA GLY A 63 -0.28 -14.68 -12.64
C GLY A 63 0.97 -13.90 -13.07
N ASN A 64 2.16 -14.48 -12.93
CA ASN A 64 3.41 -13.86 -13.40
C ASN A 64 3.48 -13.79 -14.93
N ALA A 65 3.09 -14.85 -15.65
CA ALA A 65 3.03 -14.83 -17.11
C ALA A 65 2.08 -13.75 -17.61
N GLN A 66 0.86 -13.70 -17.04
CA GLN A 66 -0.16 -12.70 -17.37
C GLN A 66 0.29 -11.27 -17.05
N TYR A 67 0.97 -11.05 -15.92
CA TYR A 67 1.56 -9.74 -15.59
C TYR A 67 2.60 -9.29 -16.62
N ASN A 68 3.49 -10.18 -17.07
CA ASN A 68 4.48 -9.85 -18.11
C ASN A 68 3.82 -9.58 -19.47
N SER A 69 2.77 -10.33 -19.82
CA SER A 69 1.91 -10.09 -20.99
C SER A 69 0.97 -8.87 -20.84
N SER A 70 1.07 -8.10 -19.75
CA SER A 70 0.17 -6.97 -19.41
C SER A 70 -1.33 -7.31 -19.25
N ALA A 71 -1.68 -8.59 -19.11
CA ALA A 71 -3.01 -9.09 -18.75
C ALA A 71 -3.25 -8.92 -17.24
N TYR A 72 -3.36 -7.65 -16.81
CA TYR A 72 -3.29 -7.26 -15.41
C TYR A 72 -4.49 -7.72 -14.57
N ASP A 73 -5.71 -7.72 -15.12
CA ASP A 73 -6.92 -8.10 -14.38
C ASP A 73 -7.01 -9.63 -14.20
N GLU A 74 -6.49 -10.40 -15.14
CA GLU A 74 -6.29 -11.85 -15.04
C GLU A 74 -5.20 -12.18 -14.02
N ALA A 75 -4.06 -11.47 -14.06
CA ALA A 75 -2.95 -11.66 -13.13
C ALA A 75 -3.38 -11.46 -11.66
N VAL A 76 -4.12 -10.39 -11.37
CA VAL A 76 -4.70 -10.13 -10.03
C VAL A 76 -5.60 -11.28 -9.58
N GLN A 77 -6.43 -11.85 -10.47
CA GLN A 77 -7.26 -13.00 -10.14
C GLN A 77 -6.43 -14.24 -9.77
N GLN A 78 -5.35 -14.53 -10.50
CA GLN A 78 -4.53 -15.71 -10.16
C GLN A 78 -3.70 -15.51 -8.89
N PHE A 79 -3.18 -14.31 -8.63
CA PHE A 79 -2.54 -14.01 -7.34
C PHE A 79 -3.55 -14.06 -6.18
N PHE A 80 -4.78 -13.57 -6.37
CA PHE A 80 -5.84 -13.70 -5.37
C PHE A 80 -6.18 -15.19 -5.10
N ARG A 81 -6.21 -16.03 -6.12
CA ARG A 81 -6.37 -17.50 -5.94
C ARG A 81 -5.16 -18.11 -5.25
N THR A 82 -3.94 -17.69 -5.58
CA THR A 82 -2.69 -18.15 -4.95
C THR A 82 -2.72 -17.95 -3.44
N GLN A 83 -3.03 -16.73 -2.96
CA GLN A 83 -3.07 -16.47 -1.52
C GLN A 83 -4.21 -17.23 -0.80
N LYS A 84 -5.32 -17.50 -1.51
CA LYS A 84 -6.49 -18.23 -1.01
C LYS A 84 -6.18 -19.71 -0.80
N PHE A 85 -5.45 -20.34 -1.73
CA PHE A 85 -5.19 -21.78 -1.72
C PHE A 85 -3.83 -22.19 -1.14
N SER A 86 -2.85 -21.29 -1.04
CA SER A 86 -1.62 -21.61 -0.30
C SER A 86 -1.86 -21.72 1.21
N LYS A 87 -1.11 -22.61 1.85
CA LYS A 87 -0.98 -22.73 3.31
C LYS A 87 0.27 -22.02 3.84
N ASN A 88 1.25 -21.72 2.98
CA ASN A 88 2.51 -21.08 3.34
C ASN A 88 2.33 -19.55 3.42
N LYS A 89 2.95 -18.92 4.42
CA LYS A 89 2.99 -17.45 4.52
C LYS A 89 3.82 -16.82 3.41
N LEU A 90 4.93 -17.45 2.99
CA LEU A 90 5.80 -16.87 1.97
C LEU A 90 5.10 -16.79 0.60
N ASP A 91 4.41 -17.84 0.15
CA ASP A 91 3.62 -17.78 -1.08
C ASP A 91 2.51 -16.71 -1.01
N LYS A 92 1.84 -16.57 0.15
CA LYS A 92 0.84 -15.51 0.38
C LYS A 92 1.46 -14.14 0.29
N HIS A 93 2.64 -13.95 0.87
CA HIS A 93 3.41 -12.73 0.76
C HIS A 93 3.72 -12.39 -0.70
N SER A 94 4.30 -13.33 -1.46
CA SER A 94 4.63 -13.12 -2.88
C SER A 94 3.39 -12.82 -3.73
N ALA A 95 2.28 -13.52 -3.48
CA ALA A 95 1.01 -13.24 -4.16
C ALA A 95 0.47 -11.83 -3.86
N PHE A 96 0.43 -11.42 -2.58
CA PHE A 96 0.02 -10.06 -2.20
C PHE A 96 0.99 -8.98 -2.68
N HIS A 97 2.30 -9.27 -2.76
CA HIS A 97 3.30 -8.38 -3.33
C HIS A 97 3.02 -8.16 -4.83
N ASN A 98 2.82 -9.23 -5.59
CA ASN A 98 2.56 -9.13 -7.02
C ASN A 98 1.20 -8.50 -7.33
N MET A 99 0.16 -8.72 -6.51
CA MET A 99 -1.07 -7.91 -6.58
C MET A 99 -0.78 -6.41 -6.42
N GLY A 100 0.07 -6.04 -5.46
CA GLY A 100 0.55 -4.67 -5.30
C GLY A 100 1.24 -4.13 -6.55
N ASN A 101 2.16 -4.91 -7.14
CA ASN A 101 2.86 -4.55 -8.38
C ASN A 101 1.89 -4.34 -9.55
N VAL A 102 0.88 -5.19 -9.69
CA VAL A 102 -0.15 -5.03 -10.72
C VAL A 102 -0.95 -3.74 -10.49
N TYR A 103 -1.43 -3.50 -9.28
CA TYR A 103 -2.17 -2.27 -8.97
C TYR A 103 -1.32 -1.01 -9.17
N MET A 104 -0.01 -1.05 -8.91
CA MET A 104 0.92 0.03 -9.26
C MET A 104 1.01 0.28 -10.77
N LYS A 105 1.03 -0.77 -11.60
CA LYS A 105 0.97 -0.64 -13.08
C LYS A 105 -0.34 -0.02 -13.54
N LYS A 106 -1.46 -0.41 -12.93
CA LYS A 106 -2.80 0.16 -13.19
C LYS A 106 -3.01 1.56 -12.58
N LYS A 107 -2.06 2.07 -11.78
CA LYS A 107 -2.17 3.30 -10.96
C LYS A 107 -3.29 3.26 -9.90
N GLU A 108 -3.78 2.08 -9.55
CA GLU A 108 -4.77 1.87 -8.48
C GLU A 108 -4.05 1.88 -7.11
N TYR A 109 -3.48 3.03 -6.74
CA TYR A 109 -2.53 3.13 -5.63
C TYR A 109 -3.12 2.77 -4.26
N ASP A 110 -4.43 2.96 -4.07
CA ASP A 110 -5.17 2.55 -2.87
C ASP A 110 -5.14 1.03 -2.67
N LYS A 111 -5.41 0.26 -3.74
CA LYS A 111 -5.37 -1.20 -3.73
C LYS A 111 -3.95 -1.72 -3.67
N ALA A 112 -2.98 -1.02 -4.27
CA ALA A 112 -1.56 -1.32 -4.12
C ALA A 112 -1.12 -1.23 -2.65
N VAL A 113 -1.49 -0.15 -1.95
CA VAL A 113 -1.20 0.07 -0.52
C VAL A 113 -1.74 -1.07 0.35
N GLU A 114 -2.99 -1.49 0.17
CA GLU A 114 -3.58 -2.59 0.96
C GLU A 114 -3.02 -3.98 0.60
N SER A 115 -2.62 -4.17 -0.67
CA SER A 115 -1.96 -5.40 -1.12
C SER A 115 -0.56 -5.56 -0.50
N TYR A 116 0.32 -4.56 -0.64
CA TYR A 116 1.65 -4.61 -0.02
C TYR A 116 1.60 -4.68 1.52
N LYS A 117 0.65 -4.00 2.15
CA LYS A 117 0.37 -4.13 3.60
C LYS A 117 0.00 -5.56 3.99
N SER A 118 -0.73 -6.27 3.12
CA SER A 118 -1.08 -7.69 3.32
C SER A 118 0.09 -8.63 3.03
N ALA A 119 0.99 -8.26 2.12
CA ALA A 119 2.27 -8.95 1.92
C ALA A 119 3.19 -8.81 3.15
N LEU A 120 3.33 -7.61 3.73
CA LEU A 120 4.13 -7.37 4.94
C LEU A 120 3.57 -8.04 6.20
N ARG A 121 2.26 -8.30 6.28
CA ARG A 121 1.66 -9.13 7.34
C ARG A 121 2.11 -10.59 7.29
N ASN A 122 2.48 -11.08 6.10
CA ASN A 122 2.90 -12.46 5.88
C ASN A 122 4.44 -12.62 5.95
N ASN A 123 5.20 -11.64 5.45
CA ASN A 123 6.66 -11.53 5.64
C ASN A 123 7.02 -10.10 6.07
N PRO A 124 7.14 -9.83 7.39
CA PRO A 124 7.50 -8.51 7.91
C PRO A 124 8.95 -8.10 7.64
N SER A 125 9.81 -9.01 7.17
CA SER A 125 11.24 -8.77 6.93
C SER A 125 11.57 -8.32 5.52
N ASP A 126 10.65 -8.36 4.57
CA ASP A 126 10.95 -7.97 3.18
C ASP A 126 11.08 -6.44 2.96
N ASP A 127 12.25 -6.02 2.51
CA ASP A 127 12.57 -4.62 2.20
C ASP A 127 11.98 -4.15 0.87
N GLU A 128 11.82 -5.04 -0.12
CA GLU A 128 11.27 -4.64 -1.42
C GLU A 128 9.80 -4.25 -1.29
N THR A 129 9.00 -5.07 -0.61
CA THR A 129 7.61 -4.74 -0.27
C THR A 129 7.53 -3.48 0.60
N ARG A 130 8.47 -3.25 1.53
CA ARG A 130 8.48 -2.01 2.34
C ARG A 130 8.66 -0.78 1.46
N TYR A 131 9.62 -0.81 0.55
CA TYR A 131 9.88 0.25 -0.41
C TYR A 131 8.66 0.48 -1.31
N ASN A 132 8.14 -0.57 -1.95
CA ASN A 132 6.98 -0.48 -2.84
C ASN A 132 5.71 0.01 -2.11
N TYR A 133 5.48 -0.41 -0.85
CA TYR A 133 4.40 0.11 0.00
C TYR A 133 4.53 1.60 0.29
N ALA A 134 5.74 2.07 0.60
CA ALA A 134 5.98 3.48 0.90
C ALA A 134 5.84 4.35 -0.37
N LEU A 135 6.31 3.86 -1.52
CA LEU A 135 6.11 4.47 -2.83
C LEU A 135 4.62 4.56 -3.19
N ALA A 136 3.86 3.47 -3.04
CA ALA A 136 2.42 3.45 -3.29
C ALA A 136 1.66 4.48 -2.43
N LYS A 137 2.00 4.59 -1.14
CA LYS A 137 1.44 5.62 -0.24
C LYS A 137 1.78 7.05 -0.69
N SER A 138 2.98 7.27 -1.22
CA SER A 138 3.41 8.57 -1.72
C SER A 138 2.62 8.98 -2.96
N LEU A 139 2.45 8.06 -3.91
CA LEU A 139 1.67 8.27 -5.13
C LEU A 139 0.18 8.51 -4.82
N LEU A 140 -0.42 7.71 -3.94
CA LEU A 140 -1.80 7.90 -3.47
C LEU A 140 -2.03 9.27 -2.80
N LYS A 141 -1.02 9.80 -2.08
CA LYS A 141 -1.09 11.15 -1.52
C LYS A 141 -0.99 12.23 -2.61
N LYS A 142 -0.13 12.02 -3.61
CA LYS A 142 0.04 12.96 -4.74
C LYS A 142 -1.23 13.04 -5.59
N GLU A 143 -1.88 11.91 -5.84
CA GLU A 143 -3.17 11.81 -6.54
C GLU A 143 -4.24 12.66 -5.85
N LYS A 144 -4.54 12.39 -4.58
CA LYS A 144 -5.52 13.15 -3.78
C LYS A 144 -5.21 14.65 -3.69
N ASN A 145 -3.93 15.02 -3.65
CA ASN A 145 -3.51 16.42 -3.65
C ASN A 145 -3.73 17.13 -5.01
N ASN A 146 -3.71 16.40 -6.12
CA ASN A 146 -4.02 16.94 -7.45
C ASN A 146 -5.53 17.13 -7.60
N ASP A 147 -6.34 16.17 -7.14
CA ASP A 147 -7.81 16.24 -7.18
C ASP A 147 -8.34 17.47 -6.42
N ASN A 148 -7.75 17.76 -5.27
CA ASN A 148 -8.08 18.96 -4.47
C ASN A 148 -7.70 20.29 -5.16
N LYS A 149 -6.67 20.32 -6.03
CA LYS A 149 -6.32 21.55 -6.77
C LYS A 149 -7.30 21.87 -7.89
N GLY A 150 -7.89 20.86 -8.52
CA GLY A 150 -8.94 21.04 -9.54
C GLY A 150 -10.25 21.62 -9.00
N SER A 151 -10.41 21.71 -7.68
CA SER A 151 -11.60 22.26 -7.01
C SER A 151 -11.40 23.68 -6.43
N GLU A 152 -10.17 24.20 -6.36
CA GLU A 152 -9.89 25.57 -5.88
C GLU A 152 -9.85 26.62 -7.01
N GLU A 153 -9.45 26.26 -8.24
CA GLU A 153 -9.31 27.21 -9.37
C GLU A 153 -10.63 27.79 -9.93
N ASN A 154 -11.80 27.36 -9.44
CA ASN A 154 -13.11 27.81 -9.94
C ASN A 154 -13.82 28.89 -9.08
N ASN A 155 -13.26 29.32 -7.94
CA ASN A 155 -13.93 30.29 -7.05
C ASN A 155 -13.44 31.75 -7.16
N ASP A 156 -12.30 32.02 -7.81
CA ASP A 156 -11.67 33.36 -7.85
C ASP A 156 -12.12 34.26 -9.03
N LYS A 157 -13.37 34.10 -9.49
CA LYS A 157 -13.93 34.91 -10.61
C LYS A 157 -15.26 35.61 -10.33
N ASN A 158 -15.70 35.72 -9.07
CA ASN A 158 -16.87 36.55 -8.77
C ASN A 158 -16.86 37.22 -7.39
N ASN A 159 -15.99 38.23 -7.22
CA ASN A 159 -16.18 39.28 -6.22
C ASN A 159 -15.39 40.55 -6.58
N ASN A 160 -15.81 41.23 -7.66
CA ASN A 160 -15.34 42.60 -7.93
C ASN A 160 -16.45 43.46 -8.56
N LYS A 161 -17.46 43.76 -7.75
CA LYS A 161 -18.38 44.90 -7.88
C LYS A 161 -18.96 45.19 -6.49
N GLU A 162 -19.32 46.46 -6.26
CA GLU A 162 -19.94 46.98 -5.03
C GLU A 162 -19.06 47.12 -3.78
N LYS A 163 -18.21 48.16 -3.78
CA LYS A 163 -18.36 49.27 -2.81
C LYS A 163 -17.51 50.48 -3.22
N LYS A 164 -18.17 51.56 -3.65
CA LYS A 164 -17.51 52.85 -3.93
C LYS A 164 -18.46 54.04 -3.76
N SER A 165 -18.64 54.48 -2.52
CA SER A 165 -19.28 55.76 -2.15
C SER A 165 -19.10 56.02 -0.65
N SER A 166 -18.77 57.28 -0.29
CA SER A 166 -18.77 57.89 1.06
C SER A 166 -17.89 57.22 2.16
N ASP A 167 -17.11 57.94 2.97
CA ASP A 167 -16.92 59.40 3.08
C ASP A 167 -15.52 59.78 3.65
N LYS A 168 -15.25 61.10 3.72
CA LYS A 168 -13.98 61.72 4.16
C LYS A 168 -13.88 61.99 5.67
N ASN A 169 -12.62 62.15 6.11
CA ASN A 169 -12.16 62.76 7.39
C ASN A 169 -12.45 61.92 8.67
N ASN A 170 -11.73 62.05 9.80
CA ASN A 170 -10.84 63.13 10.24
C ASN A 170 -9.65 62.64 11.13
N GLU A 171 -8.75 63.55 11.52
CA GLU A 171 -7.50 63.25 12.28
C GLU A 171 -7.63 63.08 13.82
N LYS A 172 -6.57 62.51 14.42
CA LYS A 172 -5.92 62.84 15.74
C LYS A 172 -6.59 62.56 17.10
N ASN A 173 -5.95 61.69 17.89
CA ASN A 173 -5.19 61.96 19.15
C ASN A 173 -4.79 60.60 19.78
N GLU A 174 -3.56 60.35 20.26
CA GLU A 174 -2.99 60.73 21.58
C GLU A 174 -3.94 60.37 22.76
N LYS A 175 -3.52 59.72 23.86
CA LYS A 175 -2.20 59.29 24.40
C LYS A 175 -2.45 58.37 25.62
N GLU A 176 -1.43 57.60 26.06
CA GLU A 176 -1.09 57.26 27.48
C GLU A 176 -2.21 56.61 28.38
N ASP A 177 -1.96 55.85 29.46
CA ASP A 177 -0.72 55.45 30.14
C ASP A 177 -0.91 54.14 30.95
N ASP A 178 0.21 53.61 31.44
CA ASP A 178 0.46 52.73 32.61
C ASP A 178 -0.44 51.52 32.97
N GLU A 179 0.07 50.31 33.21
CA GLU A 179 1.18 49.77 34.03
C GLU A 179 0.77 49.35 35.47
N LYS A 180 1.43 48.27 35.93
CA LYS A 180 1.41 47.59 37.25
C LYS A 180 0.22 46.64 37.50
N ASN A 181 0.38 45.30 37.55
CA ASN A 181 1.33 44.42 38.28
C ASN A 181 0.96 44.24 39.77
N GLN A 182 0.41 43.07 40.14
CA GLN A 182 1.03 42.12 41.10
C GLN A 182 0.12 40.94 41.54
N LYS A 183 0.73 39.74 41.60
CA LYS A 183 0.68 38.69 42.66
C LYS A 183 -0.66 38.03 43.05
N GLU A 184 -0.77 36.71 42.83
CA GLU A 184 -0.48 35.58 43.76
C GLU A 184 -1.60 35.31 44.78
N GLY A 185 -2.08 34.06 44.84
CA GLY A 185 -3.15 33.64 45.76
C GLY A 185 -3.65 32.22 45.47
N ASP A 186 -2.92 31.21 45.94
CA ASP A 186 -3.33 29.79 45.92
C ASP A 186 -4.41 29.53 47.00
N GLY A 187 -5.38 28.64 46.75
CA GLY A 187 -6.49 28.40 47.67
C GLY A 187 -7.53 27.38 47.19
N LYS A 188 -7.65 26.26 47.92
CA LYS A 188 -8.49 25.09 47.59
C LYS A 188 -9.87 25.13 48.25
N ASP A 189 -10.76 24.25 47.74
CA ASP A 189 -11.90 23.63 48.45
C ASP A 189 -13.05 24.62 48.85
N LYS A 190 -14.34 24.26 48.90
CA LYS A 190 -15.08 22.99 48.69
C LYS A 190 -16.60 23.31 48.60
N GLU A 191 -17.41 22.28 48.35
CA GLU A 191 -18.86 22.21 48.67
C GLU A 191 -19.79 23.18 47.87
N GLU A 192 -21.08 22.89 47.60
CA GLU A 192 -21.85 21.64 47.70
C GLU A 192 -23.03 21.63 46.67
N LYS A 193 -23.71 20.48 46.55
CA LYS A 193 -25.15 20.23 46.22
C LYS A 193 -25.92 21.28 45.37
N ASP A 194 -26.68 20.86 44.35
CA ASP A 194 -27.99 20.26 44.62
C ASP A 194 -28.55 19.32 43.53
N GLN A 195 -29.57 18.54 43.90
CA GLN A 195 -30.28 17.58 43.05
C GLN A 195 -31.76 17.95 42.84
N LYS A 196 -32.40 17.37 41.80
CA LYS A 196 -33.87 17.34 41.51
C LYS A 196 -34.43 18.70 41.03
N ASN A 197 -35.49 18.84 40.24
CA ASN A 197 -36.31 17.99 39.34
C ASN A 197 -37.00 18.96 38.30
N ASP A 198 -37.84 18.64 37.31
CA ASP A 198 -38.61 17.44 36.94
C ASP A 198 -39.04 17.46 35.43
N ASN A 199 -39.83 16.48 35.01
CA ASN A 199 -40.87 16.52 33.96
C ASN A 199 -40.52 16.80 32.48
N GLN A 200 -40.41 15.69 31.75
CA GLN A 200 -41.15 15.34 30.51
C GLN A 200 -41.79 16.47 29.65
N LYS A 201 -41.35 16.56 28.38
CA LYS A 201 -42.19 16.30 27.18
C LYS A 201 -41.37 16.38 25.88
N GLY A 202 -41.69 15.53 24.90
CA GLY A 202 -41.44 15.84 23.48
C GLY A 202 -40.43 14.97 22.70
N LYS A 203 -40.89 13.80 22.22
CA LYS A 203 -40.68 13.22 20.87
C LYS A 203 -39.31 13.25 20.14
N GLU A 204 -38.95 12.03 19.73
CA GLU A 204 -38.43 11.62 18.40
C GLU A 204 -36.91 11.67 18.06
N LYS A 205 -36.47 10.56 17.45
CA LYS A 205 -35.28 10.35 16.57
C LYS A 205 -33.86 10.39 17.18
N ASN A 206 -33.33 9.22 17.54
CA ASN A 206 -32.47 8.41 16.64
C ASN A 206 -31.80 7.23 17.39
N ASN A 207 -31.87 6.03 16.82
CA ASN A 207 -31.05 4.89 17.25
C ASN A 207 -29.81 4.80 16.36
N ASP A 208 -28.61 5.05 16.89
CA ASP A 208 -27.33 4.64 16.27
C ASP A 208 -26.17 4.79 17.27
N LEU A 209 -26.14 3.93 18.30
CA LEU A 209 -25.02 3.83 19.25
C LEU A 209 -24.77 2.39 19.66
N ASP A 210 -24.18 1.58 18.77
CA ASP A 210 -23.52 0.34 19.20
C ASP A 210 -22.41 -0.19 18.25
N ASN A 211 -21.39 0.64 17.97
CA ASN A 211 -20.07 0.10 17.59
C ASN A 211 -18.91 1.10 17.80
N LYS A 212 -18.40 1.24 19.04
CA LYS A 212 -17.20 2.08 19.30
C LYS A 212 -16.18 1.48 20.28
N GLN A 213 -16.20 0.17 20.50
CA GLN A 213 -15.25 -0.53 21.38
C GLN A 213 -14.56 -1.76 20.72
N GLN A 214 -13.95 -1.58 19.54
CA GLN A 214 -13.01 -2.61 19.04
C GLN A 214 -11.72 -2.08 18.35
N SER A 215 -11.57 -0.76 18.17
CA SER A 215 -10.47 -0.19 17.37
C SER A 215 -9.14 0.05 18.10
N GLN A 216 -9.06 -0.13 19.42
CA GLN A 216 -7.93 0.38 20.24
C GLN A 216 -6.83 -0.63 20.63
N LYS A 217 -6.90 -1.92 20.23
CA LYS A 217 -5.90 -2.94 20.62
C LYS A 217 -4.88 -3.39 19.55
N GLN A 218 -4.83 -2.77 18.36
CA GLN A 218 -3.89 -3.13 17.28
C GLN A 218 -2.91 -2.02 16.85
N ALA A 219 -2.60 -1.06 17.74
CA ALA A 219 -1.69 0.05 17.44
C ALA A 219 -0.20 -0.19 17.81
N LYS A 220 0.15 -1.30 18.49
CA LYS A 220 1.54 -1.61 18.84
C LYS A 220 2.25 -2.30 17.67
N GLY A 221 3.04 -1.53 16.90
CA GLY A 221 3.90 -2.05 15.82
C GLY A 221 3.77 -1.34 14.46
N ARG A 222 2.97 -0.28 14.34
CA ARG A 222 2.90 0.54 13.10
C ARG A 222 3.78 1.78 13.29
N LEU A 223 4.75 1.97 12.40
CA LEU A 223 5.56 3.20 12.33
C LEU A 223 4.64 4.41 12.17
N SER A 224 4.91 5.50 12.90
CA SER A 224 4.18 6.76 12.76
C SER A 224 4.35 7.36 11.35
N PRO A 225 3.45 8.25 10.89
CA PRO A 225 3.62 8.95 9.62
C PRO A 225 4.98 9.66 9.50
N GLU A 226 5.48 10.21 10.62
CA GLU A 226 6.77 10.89 10.74
C GLU A 226 7.93 9.91 10.66
N GLN A 227 7.82 8.73 11.30
CA GLN A 227 8.82 7.67 11.17
C GLN A 227 8.89 7.12 9.74
N VAL A 228 7.75 6.99 9.05
CA VAL A 228 7.72 6.61 7.63
C VAL A 228 8.33 7.69 6.75
N LYS A 229 8.06 8.97 7.01
CA LYS A 229 8.68 10.10 6.30
C LYS A 229 10.19 10.13 6.52
N SER A 230 10.64 10.01 7.78
CA SER A 230 12.06 10.00 8.14
C SER A 230 12.81 8.80 7.51
N LEU A 231 12.18 7.62 7.44
CA LEU A 231 12.72 6.46 6.75
C LEU A 231 12.86 6.71 5.23
N LEU A 232 11.83 7.28 4.59
CA LEU A 232 11.88 7.67 3.17
C LEU A 232 12.99 8.70 2.90
N ASP A 233 13.10 9.73 3.74
CA ASP A 233 14.13 10.77 3.61
C ASP A 233 15.54 10.18 3.81
N ALA A 234 15.70 9.20 4.72
CA ALA A 234 16.96 8.48 4.92
C ALA A 234 17.33 7.59 3.71
N MET A 235 16.36 6.88 3.13
CA MET A 235 16.56 6.03 1.95
C MET A 235 16.91 6.86 0.71
N ASN A 236 16.17 7.94 0.42
CA ASN A 236 16.47 8.87 -0.68
C ASN A 236 17.90 9.43 -0.58
N ASN A 237 18.36 9.74 0.65
CA ASN A 237 19.72 10.19 0.90
C ASN A 237 20.78 9.09 0.73
N GLN A 238 20.45 7.82 0.94
CA GLN A 238 21.34 6.70 0.63
C GLN A 238 21.44 6.46 -0.88
N GLU A 239 20.30 6.46 -1.59
CA GLU A 239 20.26 6.33 -3.05
C GLU A 239 21.09 7.41 -3.74
N LYS A 240 20.91 8.68 -3.34
CA LYS A 240 21.73 9.80 -3.85
C LYS A 240 23.23 9.57 -3.62
N LYS A 241 23.64 9.13 -2.42
CA LYS A 241 25.04 8.80 -2.12
C LYS A 241 25.60 7.65 -2.96
N VAL A 242 24.77 6.68 -3.35
CA VAL A 242 25.17 5.60 -4.27
C VAL A 242 25.34 6.16 -5.68
N GLN A 243 24.40 6.98 -6.16
CA GLN A 243 24.49 7.62 -7.47
C GLN A 243 25.71 8.53 -7.60
N ASP A 244 26.00 9.33 -6.58
CA ASP A 244 27.19 10.20 -6.51
C ASP A 244 28.49 9.37 -6.57
N LYS A 245 28.55 8.23 -5.87
CA LYS A 245 29.69 7.29 -5.94
C LYS A 245 29.85 6.65 -7.33
N ILE A 246 28.75 6.29 -8.00
CA ILE A 246 28.78 5.73 -9.36
C ILE A 246 29.29 6.80 -10.34
N ASN A 247 28.77 8.02 -10.25
CA ASN A 247 29.19 9.14 -11.09
C ASN A 247 30.67 9.49 -10.87
N ALA A 248 31.13 9.56 -9.61
CA ALA A 248 32.54 9.79 -9.28
C ALA A 248 33.47 8.66 -9.77
N LYS A 249 33.01 7.40 -9.80
CA LYS A 249 33.76 6.30 -10.42
C LYS A 249 33.82 6.42 -11.95
N LYS A 250 32.74 6.81 -12.62
CA LYS A 250 32.72 7.07 -14.08
C LYS A 250 33.70 8.18 -14.47
N ILE A 251 33.77 9.25 -13.69
CA ILE A 251 34.70 10.39 -13.92
C ILE A 251 36.17 9.97 -13.70
N LYS A 252 36.45 8.96 -12.88
CA LYS A 252 37.80 8.40 -12.67
C LYS A 252 38.19 7.30 -13.67
N GLY A 253 37.37 7.01 -14.68
CA GLY A 253 37.76 6.17 -15.81
C GLY A 253 38.83 6.86 -16.63
N VAL A 254 40.04 6.27 -16.69
CA VAL A 254 41.19 6.82 -17.40
C VAL A 254 40.84 7.02 -18.89
N PRO A 255 41.14 8.19 -19.50
CA PRO A 255 40.97 8.35 -20.93
C PRO A 255 41.93 7.42 -21.67
N LEU A 256 41.38 6.43 -22.37
CA LEU A 256 42.13 5.62 -23.32
C LEU A 256 42.62 6.52 -24.46
N LYS A 257 43.89 6.94 -24.39
CA LYS A 257 44.59 7.47 -25.55
C LYS A 257 44.59 6.37 -26.62
N SER A 258 43.80 6.57 -27.67
CA SER A 258 43.91 5.81 -28.91
C SER A 258 45.31 6.05 -29.49
N ALA A 259 46.21 5.10 -29.27
CA ALA A 259 47.48 5.05 -29.99
C ALA A 259 47.16 4.62 -31.43
N LYS A 260 47.18 5.60 -32.33
CA LYS A 260 47.05 5.37 -33.76
C LYS A 260 48.46 5.38 -34.35
N ASP A 261 49.08 4.22 -34.41
CA ASP A 261 50.32 3.97 -35.12
C ASP A 261 50.03 3.05 -36.32
N TRP A 262 50.58 3.45 -37.48
CA TRP A 262 50.51 2.87 -38.83
C TRP A 262 49.11 2.56 -39.40
#